data_AF-A0ABD0JNI4-F1
#
_entry.id   AF-A0ABD0JNI4-F1
#
_cell.length_a   1.000
_cell.length_b   1.000
_cell.length_c   1.000
_cell.angle_alpha   90.00
_cell.angle_beta   90.00
_cell.angle_gamma   90.00
#
_symmetry.space_group_name_H-M   'P 1'
#
loop_
_entity.id
_entity.type
_entity.pdbx_description
1 polymer ?
#
loop_
_entity_poly.entity_id
_entity_poly.type
_entity_poly.pdbx_seq_one_letter_code
_entity_poly.pdbx_strand_id
1 'polypeptide(L)'
;MKHGCVLETFRKTSFIEEVKAIKLQQCGDDRGGRGRSTEASTTMSVTTAANAKDIRAIAREQGTTPNVLTTSSTTTAARETPKTKMYHPRNHDVSVLHVIIMAVFLLTLPPTQGQSVTTDPSVPYAAVNCTVLGTTAPRIQEKKLTFGVILPLGGSYFWSLRKTRSAIEYAVETVRDNAELLPGWDVQADFRDSKCSETDGPLEAIEMYTKRTAQVFLGPACDYAVAPIARFTKRWEIPVITAGALVKAFEDKREYRLLTRLMGSYAKAAEVFIEIASTFNWKTVGMLYHDNDGEGVSRSDCYFILETFFFALSNYNGGKEPWYEDFDEKQNGTDFEYLLKEASLHTR
;
A
#
# COMPACT_ATOMS: atom_id res chain seq x y z
N MET A 1 9.63 -15.78 -9.74
CA MET A 1 9.90 -14.39 -10.17
C MET A 1 9.50 -13.48 -9.02
N LYS A 2 10.32 -12.46 -8.69
CA LYS A 2 10.00 -11.51 -7.62
C LYS A 2 8.99 -10.50 -8.15
N HIS A 3 7.86 -10.35 -7.48
CA HIS A 3 6.85 -9.31 -7.76
C HIS A 3 7.48 -7.94 -7.54
N GLY A 4 7.70 -7.19 -8.62
CA GLY A 4 8.27 -5.86 -8.58
C GLY A 4 7.55 -4.96 -9.57
N CYS A 5 7.04 -3.83 -9.10
CA CYS A 5 6.48 -2.80 -9.97
C CYS A 5 7.64 -2.19 -10.78
N VAL A 6 7.60 -2.30 -12.11
CA VAL A 6 8.69 -1.80 -12.95
C VAL A 6 8.33 -0.41 -13.46
N LEU A 7 9.12 0.58 -13.06
CA LEU A 7 9.06 1.92 -13.64
C LEU A 7 10.21 2.04 -14.64
N GLU A 8 9.92 1.86 -15.92
CA GLU A 8 10.95 1.93 -16.97
C GLU A 8 11.07 3.37 -17.50
N THR A 9 12.30 3.86 -17.56
CA THR A 9 12.65 5.14 -18.19
C THR A 9 13.60 4.84 -19.34
N PHE A 10 13.16 5.04 -20.58
CA PHE A 10 13.96 4.72 -21.75
C PHE A 10 14.79 5.93 -22.17
N ARG A 11 16.13 5.84 -22.08
CA ARG A 11 17.04 6.86 -22.62
C ARG A 11 17.52 6.49 -24.03
N LYS A 12 17.54 7.49 -24.91
CA LYS A 12 17.84 7.42 -26.36
C LYS A 12 19.18 6.76 -26.78
N THR A 13 20.09 6.41 -25.86
CA THR A 13 21.46 5.95 -26.20
C THR A 13 21.85 4.57 -25.63
N SER A 14 20.97 3.87 -24.92
CA SER A 14 21.37 2.67 -24.13
C SER A 14 20.79 1.33 -24.62
N PHE A 15 19.87 1.34 -25.59
CA PHE A 15 19.07 0.14 -25.92
C PHE A 15 19.88 -1.10 -26.37
N ILE A 16 21.11 -0.93 -26.89
CA ILE A 16 21.98 -2.05 -27.28
C ILE A 16 22.83 -2.57 -26.10
N GLU A 17 23.11 -1.73 -25.09
CA GLU A 17 23.92 -2.09 -23.92
C GLU A 17 23.06 -2.69 -22.78
N GLU A 18 21.85 -2.18 -22.56
CA GLU A 18 20.94 -2.70 -21.50
C GLU A 18 20.39 -4.10 -21.79
N VAL A 19 20.12 -4.42 -23.06
CA VAL A 19 19.70 -5.80 -23.45
C VAL A 19 20.84 -6.81 -23.28
N LYS A 20 22.10 -6.37 -23.38
CA LYS A 20 23.27 -7.21 -23.07
C LYS A 20 23.48 -7.40 -21.57
N ALA A 21 23.23 -6.37 -20.76
CA ALA A 21 23.35 -6.43 -19.30
C ALA A 21 22.35 -7.42 -18.67
N ILE A 22 21.10 -7.44 -19.15
CA ILE A 22 20.06 -8.39 -18.67
C ILE A 22 20.44 -9.85 -18.96
N LYS A 23 21.16 -10.12 -20.06
CA LYS A 23 21.63 -11.46 -20.43
C LYS A 23 22.88 -11.92 -19.68
N LEU A 24 23.71 -10.99 -19.20
CA LEU A 24 24.94 -11.30 -18.45
C LEU A 24 24.68 -11.49 -16.95
N GLN A 25 23.62 -10.89 -16.40
CA GLN A 25 23.30 -10.99 -14.98
C GLN A 25 22.55 -12.28 -14.58
N GLN A 26 22.20 -13.12 -15.56
CA GLN A 26 21.64 -14.47 -15.36
C GLN A 26 22.70 -15.60 -15.41
N CYS A 27 24.00 -15.26 -15.49
CA CYS A 27 25.08 -16.23 -15.38
C CYS A 27 26.16 -15.73 -14.41
N GLY A 28 25.93 -15.96 -13.13
CA GLY A 28 26.96 -15.82 -12.10
C GLY A 28 26.39 -15.51 -10.73
N ASP A 29 26.02 -16.55 -9.97
CA ASP A 29 26.48 -16.81 -8.59
C ASP A 29 25.71 -18.05 -8.06
N ASP A 30 26.35 -19.21 -8.01
CA ASP A 30 26.42 -20.01 -6.79
C ASP A 30 27.44 -21.15 -6.86
N ARG A 31 28.11 -21.35 -5.72
CA ARG A 31 29.45 -21.92 -5.53
C ARG A 31 29.49 -23.44 -5.29
N GLY A 32 30.70 -23.98 -5.36
CA GLY A 32 30.99 -25.41 -5.23
C GLY A 32 30.84 -26.00 -3.81
N GLY A 33 30.87 -27.34 -3.77
CA GLY A 33 31.17 -28.09 -2.54
C GLY A 33 30.51 -29.47 -2.36
N ARG A 34 31.12 -30.50 -2.96
CA ARG A 34 31.31 -31.88 -2.42
C ARG A 34 30.15 -32.90 -2.50
N GLY A 35 30.34 -33.97 -3.31
CA GLY A 35 29.77 -35.30 -2.99
C GLY A 35 29.42 -36.36 -4.07
N ARG A 36 30.38 -36.78 -4.91
CA ARG A 36 30.61 -38.17 -5.44
C ARG A 36 29.62 -38.88 -6.41
N SER A 37 30.19 -39.24 -7.58
CA SER A 37 29.96 -40.38 -8.52
C SER A 37 28.58 -40.51 -9.17
N THR A 38 28.42 -40.62 -10.50
CA THR A 38 29.14 -41.43 -11.49
C THR A 38 29.10 -40.81 -12.90
N GLU A 39 30.11 -41.15 -13.69
CA GLU A 39 30.36 -40.77 -15.08
C GLU A 39 29.25 -41.19 -16.05
N ALA A 40 28.92 -40.31 -17.01
CA ALA A 40 28.67 -40.69 -18.40
C ALA A 40 28.81 -39.45 -19.29
N SER A 41 29.88 -39.49 -20.08
CA SER A 41 30.31 -38.50 -21.06
C SER A 41 29.52 -38.65 -22.36
N THR A 42 28.89 -37.56 -22.85
CA THR A 42 28.64 -37.38 -24.29
C THR A 42 28.75 -35.91 -24.66
N THR A 43 29.88 -35.56 -25.26
CA THR A 43 30.15 -34.38 -26.09
C THR A 43 29.33 -34.36 -27.37
N MET A 44 28.85 -33.18 -27.79
CA MET A 44 28.93 -32.62 -29.16
C MET A 44 28.17 -31.28 -29.17
N SER A 45 28.86 -30.14 -29.11
CA SER A 45 29.40 -29.35 -30.23
C SER A 45 28.31 -28.64 -31.05
N VAL A 46 28.25 -27.32 -30.84
CA VAL A 46 27.53 -26.32 -31.63
C VAL A 46 28.17 -26.21 -33.01
N THR A 47 27.37 -26.30 -34.07
CA THR A 47 27.70 -25.73 -35.38
C THR A 47 26.54 -24.88 -35.88
N THR A 48 26.81 -23.59 -35.96
CA THR A 48 26.11 -22.56 -36.71
C THR A 48 26.15 -22.86 -38.21
N ALA A 49 25.02 -22.75 -38.89
CA ALA A 49 25.00 -22.43 -40.32
C ALA A 49 23.68 -21.74 -40.67
N ALA A 50 23.79 -20.47 -41.04
CA ALA A 50 22.78 -19.76 -41.78
C ALA A 50 22.66 -20.36 -43.19
N ASN A 51 21.44 -20.38 -43.75
CA ASN A 51 21.25 -20.02 -45.16
C ASN A 51 19.78 -19.78 -45.49
N ALA A 52 19.56 -18.69 -46.21
CA ALA A 52 18.33 -18.37 -46.90
C ALA A 52 18.35 -18.98 -48.31
N LYS A 53 17.15 -19.05 -48.92
CA LYS A 53 16.83 -19.07 -50.38
C LYS A 53 16.48 -20.43 -51.01
N ASP A 54 15.23 -20.53 -51.48
CA ASP A 54 14.78 -20.98 -52.83
C ASP A 54 13.24 -21.16 -52.80
N ILE A 55 12.39 -20.31 -53.40
CA ILE A 55 12.06 -20.03 -54.83
C ILE A 55 11.39 -21.21 -55.57
N ARG A 56 10.03 -21.12 -55.69
CA ARG A 56 9.11 -21.52 -56.80
C ARG A 56 9.10 -23.01 -57.24
N ALA A 57 8.05 -23.64 -57.75
CA ALA A 57 6.59 -23.49 -57.93
C ALA A 57 6.13 -24.82 -58.63
N ILE A 58 4.88 -25.31 -58.60
CA ILE A 58 3.84 -25.21 -59.67
C ILE A 58 2.88 -26.43 -59.55
N ALA A 59 1.55 -26.14 -59.57
CA ALA A 59 0.40 -26.84 -60.19
C ALA A 59 0.09 -28.33 -59.90
N ARG A 60 -1.16 -28.83 -59.96
CA ARG A 60 -2.54 -28.32 -60.13
C ARG A 60 -3.50 -29.51 -59.89
N GLU A 61 -4.67 -29.20 -59.33
CA GLU A 61 -6.04 -29.68 -59.67
C GLU A 61 -6.31 -31.17 -59.89
N GLN A 62 -7.32 -31.72 -59.17
CA GLN A 62 -8.73 -31.93 -59.62
C GLN A 62 -9.57 -32.13 -58.32
N GLY A 63 -10.80 -31.65 -58.10
CA GLY A 63 -11.87 -31.13 -58.96
C GLY A 63 -13.13 -31.99 -58.73
N THR A 64 -14.10 -31.56 -57.91
CA THR A 64 -15.57 -31.82 -58.07
C THR A 64 -16.42 -31.27 -56.91
N THR A 65 -17.49 -30.55 -57.27
CA THR A 65 -18.70 -30.12 -56.51
C THR A 65 -19.91 -30.42 -57.42
N PRO A 66 -21.18 -30.61 -56.97
CA PRO A 66 -22.01 -29.64 -56.21
C PRO A 66 -22.96 -30.32 -55.17
N ASN A 67 -23.77 -29.69 -54.30
CA ASN A 67 -24.64 -28.52 -54.34
C ASN A 67 -25.03 -28.08 -52.90
N VAL A 68 -25.11 -26.76 -52.71
CA VAL A 68 -26.12 -25.96 -51.99
C VAL A 68 -26.73 -26.49 -50.66
N LEU A 69 -26.38 -25.85 -49.55
CA LEU A 69 -27.35 -25.37 -48.56
C LEU A 69 -26.81 -24.09 -47.88
N THR A 70 -27.56 -23.00 -48.03
CA THR A 70 -27.39 -21.69 -47.39
C THR A 70 -27.62 -21.76 -45.87
N THR A 71 -26.75 -21.13 -45.07
CA THR A 71 -27.14 -20.11 -44.04
C THR A 71 -25.94 -19.48 -43.31
N SER A 72 -25.97 -18.15 -43.25
CA SER A 72 -25.45 -17.20 -42.23
C SER A 72 -24.00 -17.33 -41.70
N SER A 73 -23.16 -16.41 -42.17
CA SER A 73 -22.02 -15.86 -41.46
C SER A 73 -22.49 -14.88 -40.37
N THR A 74 -22.09 -15.13 -39.12
CA THR A 74 -22.06 -14.08 -38.07
C THR A 74 -20.69 -14.15 -37.40
N THR A 75 -19.87 -13.16 -37.73
CA THR A 75 -18.58 -12.83 -37.14
C THR A 75 -18.76 -12.60 -35.63
N THR A 76 -18.11 -13.42 -34.81
CA THR A 76 -17.97 -13.16 -33.37
C THR A 76 -16.87 -12.11 -33.20
N ALA A 77 -17.28 -10.85 -33.09
CA ALA A 77 -16.39 -9.76 -32.69
C ALA A 77 -15.89 -10.00 -31.27
N ALA A 78 -14.57 -10.01 -31.09
CA ALA A 78 -13.93 -9.94 -29.79
C ALA A 78 -14.39 -8.65 -29.10
N ARG A 79 -15.02 -8.80 -27.93
CA ARG A 79 -15.56 -7.71 -27.13
C ARG A 79 -14.41 -7.08 -26.36
N GLU A 80 -13.90 -5.95 -26.85
CA GLU A 80 -13.06 -5.04 -26.07
C GLU A 80 -13.82 -4.64 -24.81
N THR A 81 -13.27 -4.99 -23.65
CA THR A 81 -13.74 -4.46 -22.37
C THR A 81 -13.27 -3.00 -22.25
N PRO A 82 -14.15 -2.07 -21.86
CA PRO A 82 -13.79 -0.66 -21.80
C PRO A 82 -12.74 -0.42 -20.70
N LYS A 83 -11.59 0.12 -21.08
CA LYS A 83 -10.51 0.56 -20.17
C LYS A 83 -11.11 1.43 -19.06
N THR A 84 -10.98 1.02 -17.80
CA THR A 84 -11.36 1.87 -16.67
C THR A 84 -10.28 2.94 -16.53
N LYS A 85 -10.58 4.20 -16.90
CA LYS A 85 -9.65 5.31 -16.67
C LYS A 85 -9.29 5.40 -15.19
N MET A 86 -8.02 5.66 -14.91
CA MET A 86 -7.53 5.93 -13.56
C MET A 86 -8.36 7.09 -12.96
N TYR A 87 -8.98 6.86 -11.80
CA TYR A 87 -10.03 7.73 -11.28
C TYR A 87 -9.50 9.11 -10.89
N HIS A 88 -9.99 10.17 -11.55
CA HIS A 88 -9.60 11.55 -11.27
C HIS A 88 -10.58 12.18 -10.26
N PRO A 89 -10.19 12.44 -8.99
CA PRO A 89 -11.06 13.17 -8.08
C PRO A 89 -11.14 14.64 -8.50
N ARG A 90 -12.36 15.15 -8.69
CA ARG A 90 -12.65 16.58 -8.87
C ARG A 90 -12.61 17.27 -7.50
N ASN A 91 -11.69 18.22 -7.33
CA ASN A 91 -11.68 19.11 -6.17
C ASN A 91 -12.91 20.03 -6.21
N HIS A 92 -13.75 19.96 -5.18
CA HIS A 92 -14.77 20.97 -4.91
C HIS A 92 -14.25 21.91 -3.81
N ASP A 93 -14.20 23.20 -4.13
CA ASP A 93 -13.87 24.30 -3.23
C ASP A 93 -14.89 24.40 -2.08
N VAL A 94 -14.51 23.97 -0.87
CA VAL A 94 -15.31 24.16 0.37
C VAL A 94 -14.59 25.07 1.38
N SER A 95 -13.50 25.71 0.96
CA SER A 95 -12.52 26.32 1.89
C SER A 95 -12.87 27.75 2.35
N VAL A 96 -13.85 28.43 1.75
CA VAL A 96 -14.11 29.84 2.09
C VAL A 96 -15.27 30.00 3.09
N LEU A 97 -16.28 29.13 3.05
CA LEU A 97 -17.48 29.28 3.88
C LEU A 97 -17.26 28.89 5.36
N HIS A 98 -16.33 27.96 5.63
CA HIS A 98 -16.03 27.51 7.00
C HIS A 98 -15.17 28.51 7.80
N VAL A 99 -14.36 29.32 7.12
CA VAL A 99 -13.50 30.33 7.78
C VAL A 99 -14.35 31.48 8.33
N ILE A 100 -15.44 31.85 7.65
CA ILE A 100 -16.34 32.92 8.10
C ILE A 100 -17.15 32.49 9.33
N ILE A 101 -17.57 31.22 9.41
CA ILE A 101 -18.38 30.72 10.53
C ILE A 101 -17.55 30.60 11.82
N MET A 102 -16.27 30.26 11.73
CA MET A 102 -15.38 30.16 12.91
C MET A 102 -14.96 31.53 13.47
N ALA A 103 -14.86 32.57 12.62
CA ALA A 103 -14.51 33.92 13.07
C ALA A 103 -15.64 34.60 13.88
N VAL A 104 -16.90 34.25 13.61
CA VAL A 104 -18.06 34.82 14.33
C VAL A 104 -18.21 34.22 15.74
N PHE A 105 -17.78 32.97 15.94
CA PHE A 105 -17.95 32.28 17.24
C PHE A 105 -16.92 32.70 18.31
N LEU A 106 -15.79 33.31 17.90
CA LEU A 106 -14.75 33.79 18.83
C LEU A 106 -15.02 35.19 19.40
N LEU A 107 -16.02 35.91 18.90
CA LEU A 107 -16.33 37.29 19.33
C LEU A 107 -17.46 37.39 20.38
N THR A 108 -18.04 36.27 20.84
CA THR A 108 -19.24 36.29 21.71
C THR A 108 -19.09 35.59 23.06
N LEU A 109 -17.87 35.34 23.57
CA LEU A 109 -17.69 34.78 24.91
C LEU A 109 -17.29 35.87 25.94
N PRO A 110 -18.02 36.00 27.07
CA PRO A 110 -17.66 36.93 28.14
C PRO A 110 -16.53 36.37 29.03
N PRO A 111 -15.73 37.24 29.67
CA PRO A 111 -14.57 36.83 30.46
C PRO A 111 -14.98 36.25 31.83
N THR A 112 -14.42 35.11 32.20
CA THR A 112 -14.55 34.51 33.53
C THR A 112 -13.57 35.18 34.50
N GLN A 113 -14.10 35.76 35.57
CA GLN A 113 -13.32 36.31 36.68
C GLN A 113 -12.69 35.18 37.51
N GLY A 114 -11.39 35.27 37.77
CA GLY A 114 -10.69 34.43 38.74
C GLY A 114 -10.99 34.87 40.17
N GLN A 115 -11.30 33.92 41.05
CA GLN A 115 -11.43 34.15 42.48
C GLN A 115 -10.06 33.95 43.17
N SER A 116 -9.62 34.99 43.88
CA SER A 116 -8.50 34.99 44.81
C SER A 116 -8.90 34.39 46.15
N VAL A 117 -8.15 33.40 46.64
CA VAL A 117 -8.31 32.83 47.99
C VAL A 117 -7.54 33.70 48.99
N THR A 118 -8.26 34.31 49.93
CA THR A 118 -7.71 35.05 51.07
C THR A 118 -7.43 34.10 52.24
N THR A 119 -6.21 34.11 52.75
CA THR A 119 -5.81 33.43 54.00
C THR A 119 -6.04 34.37 55.20
N ASP A 120 -6.89 33.96 56.15
CA ASP A 120 -7.09 34.64 57.43
C ASP A 120 -6.36 33.86 58.56
N PRO A 121 -5.49 34.49 59.37
CA PRO A 121 -4.71 33.81 60.40
C PRO A 121 -5.35 33.95 61.79
N SER A 122 -6.25 33.04 62.16
CA SER A 122 -6.63 32.88 63.57
C SER A 122 -7.33 31.55 63.88
N VAL A 123 -6.57 30.46 64.03
CA VAL A 123 -7.03 29.29 64.80
C VAL A 123 -5.84 28.68 65.57
N PRO A 124 -5.94 28.49 66.90
CA PRO A 124 -4.83 28.03 67.73
C PRO A 124 -4.54 26.54 67.56
N TYR A 125 -3.25 26.21 67.67
CA TYR A 125 -2.68 24.86 67.64
C TYR A 125 -3.30 23.94 68.70
N ALA A 126 -4.10 22.96 68.26
CA ALA A 126 -4.38 21.76 69.03
C ALA A 126 -3.41 20.66 68.56
N ALA A 127 -2.66 20.09 69.51
CA ALA A 127 -1.75 18.98 69.27
C ALA A 127 -2.53 17.77 68.73
N VAL A 128 -2.30 17.43 67.46
CA VAL A 128 -2.83 16.21 66.86
C VAL A 128 -1.84 15.09 67.16
N ASN A 129 -2.22 14.20 68.09
CA ASN A 129 -1.53 12.94 68.33
C ASN A 129 -1.54 12.09 67.05
N CYS A 130 -0.37 11.79 66.50
CA CYS A 130 -0.21 10.81 65.44
C CYS A 130 -0.32 9.39 66.02
N THR A 131 -1.54 8.86 66.12
CA THR A 131 -1.72 7.41 66.05
C THR A 131 -1.55 6.99 64.60
N VAL A 132 -0.66 6.02 64.36
CA VAL A 132 -0.46 5.40 63.05
C VAL A 132 -1.71 4.56 62.74
N LEU A 133 -2.75 5.23 62.24
CA LEU A 133 -3.79 4.58 61.47
C LEU A 133 -3.11 4.14 60.19
N GLY A 134 -3.06 2.81 59.98
CA GLY A 134 -2.52 2.22 58.78
C GLY A 134 -3.08 2.94 57.56
N THR A 135 -2.21 3.66 56.85
CA THR A 135 -2.52 4.14 55.52
C THR A 135 -2.66 2.89 54.68
N THR A 136 -3.90 2.40 54.50
CA THR A 136 -4.23 1.73 53.25
C THR A 136 -3.91 2.76 52.19
N ALA A 137 -2.73 2.64 51.58
CA ALA A 137 -2.38 3.39 50.39
C ALA A 137 -3.60 3.32 49.46
N PRO A 138 -4.08 4.45 48.91
CA PRO A 138 -5.20 4.41 47.97
C PRO A 138 -4.82 3.37 46.92
N ARG A 139 -5.61 2.29 46.82
CA ARG A 139 -5.41 1.27 45.79
C ARG A 139 -5.59 2.01 44.48
N ILE A 140 -4.48 2.38 43.83
CA ILE A 140 -4.50 2.96 42.49
C ILE A 140 -5.21 1.91 41.65
N GLN A 141 -6.43 2.23 41.25
CA GLN A 141 -7.23 1.33 40.43
C GLN A 141 -6.63 1.43 39.03
N GLU A 142 -5.69 0.54 38.73
CA GLU A 142 -5.00 0.50 37.44
C GLU A 142 -6.03 0.40 36.32
N LYS A 143 -6.06 1.42 35.47
CA LYS A 143 -6.93 1.46 34.30
C LYS A 143 -6.26 0.66 33.19
N LYS A 144 -6.98 -0.23 32.53
CA LYS A 144 -6.42 -1.03 31.43
C LYS A 144 -6.48 -0.24 30.13
N LEU A 145 -5.35 -0.19 29.42
CA LEU A 145 -5.22 0.37 28.07
C LEU A 145 -4.76 -0.75 27.13
N THR A 146 -5.68 -1.30 26.35
CA THR A 146 -5.39 -2.37 25.39
C THR A 146 -5.31 -1.82 23.97
N PHE A 147 -4.15 -2.04 23.34
CA PHE A 147 -3.91 -1.83 21.93
C PHE A 147 -4.42 -3.06 21.15
N GLY A 148 -5.41 -2.86 20.28
CA GLY A 148 -5.85 -3.89 19.35
C GLY A 148 -4.92 -3.94 18.14
N VAL A 149 -4.08 -4.97 18.05
CA VAL A 149 -3.11 -5.15 16.97
C VAL A 149 -3.72 -6.05 15.90
N ILE A 150 -4.00 -5.48 14.73
CA ILE A 150 -4.64 -6.21 13.62
C ILE A 150 -3.68 -6.21 12.43
N LEU A 151 -2.91 -7.28 12.28
CA LEU A 151 -1.88 -7.42 11.25
C LEU A 151 -1.89 -8.84 10.69
N PRO A 152 -1.43 -9.09 9.45
CA PRO A 152 -1.42 -10.43 8.90
C PRO A 152 -0.47 -11.32 9.70
N LEU A 153 -0.89 -12.55 10.04
CA LEU A 153 -0.09 -13.46 10.84
C LEU A 153 1.24 -13.83 10.14
N GLY A 154 1.21 -14.00 8.82
CA GLY A 154 2.37 -14.34 7.99
C GLY A 154 2.33 -13.70 6.60
N GLY A 155 3.07 -14.29 5.67
CA GLY A 155 3.21 -13.80 4.29
C GLY A 155 4.51 -13.02 4.05
N SER A 156 4.68 -12.53 2.83
CA SER A 156 5.86 -11.77 2.40
C SER A 156 5.90 -10.36 3.01
N TYR A 157 4.78 -9.85 3.52
CA TYR A 157 4.64 -8.51 4.10
C TYR A 157 5.67 -8.21 5.18
N PHE A 158 6.26 -7.01 5.14
CA PHE A 158 7.22 -6.55 6.15
C PHE A 158 6.59 -6.31 7.52
N TRP A 159 5.29 -5.99 7.55
CA TRP A 159 4.50 -5.72 8.75
C TRP A 159 3.78 -6.95 9.34
N SER A 160 4.10 -8.17 8.88
CA SER A 160 3.46 -9.39 9.42
C SER A 160 3.80 -9.60 10.89
N LEU A 161 2.87 -10.19 11.66
CA LEU A 161 3.06 -10.46 13.09
C LEU A 161 4.28 -11.34 13.36
N ARG A 162 4.61 -12.28 12.46
CA ARG A 162 5.86 -13.06 12.53
C ARG A 162 7.13 -12.22 12.56
N LYS A 163 7.09 -11.00 12.01
CA LYS A 163 8.22 -10.06 11.96
C LYS A 163 8.11 -8.94 13.00
N THR A 164 6.90 -8.48 13.31
CA THR A 164 6.68 -7.26 14.12
C THR A 164 6.24 -7.51 15.56
N ARG A 165 5.70 -8.69 15.87
CA ARG A 165 5.11 -8.96 17.20
C ARG A 165 6.07 -8.72 18.36
N SER A 166 7.30 -9.23 18.27
CA SER A 166 8.30 -9.06 19.33
C SER A 166 8.66 -7.60 19.58
N ALA A 167 8.70 -6.77 18.53
CA ALA A 167 8.96 -5.33 18.67
C ALA A 167 7.79 -4.62 19.37
N ILE A 168 6.55 -5.02 19.09
CA ILE A 168 5.35 -4.47 19.76
C ILE A 168 5.30 -4.91 21.22
N GLU A 169 5.55 -6.18 21.51
CA GLU A 169 5.58 -6.71 22.88
C GLU A 169 6.68 -6.02 23.70
N TYR A 170 7.87 -5.84 23.13
CA TYR A 170 8.97 -5.10 23.75
C TYR A 170 8.59 -3.64 24.03
N ALA A 171 7.91 -2.96 23.11
CA ALA A 171 7.44 -1.59 23.32
C ALA A 171 6.39 -1.51 24.45
N VAL A 172 5.47 -2.47 24.52
CA VAL A 172 4.47 -2.55 25.60
C VAL A 172 5.13 -2.77 26.95
N GLU A 173 6.10 -3.69 27.04
CA GLU A 173 6.88 -3.96 28.25
C GLU A 173 7.65 -2.70 28.67
N THR A 174 8.34 -2.04 27.75
CA THR A 174 9.09 -0.80 28.01
C THR A 174 8.19 0.30 28.58
N VAL A 175 6.97 0.45 28.06
CA VAL A 175 6.02 1.46 28.57
C VAL A 175 5.45 1.06 29.92
N ARG A 176 5.15 -0.22 30.13
CA ARG A 176 4.62 -0.73 31.41
C ARG A 176 5.65 -0.61 32.54
N ASP A 177 6.92 -0.85 32.25
CA ASP A 177 8.00 -0.78 33.25
C ASP A 177 8.42 0.66 33.58
N ASN A 178 7.99 1.62 32.77
CA ASN A 178 8.22 3.05 33.01
C ASN A 178 6.97 3.74 33.55
N ALA A 179 6.86 3.80 34.88
CA ALA A 179 5.75 4.43 35.59
C ALA A 179 5.56 5.94 35.30
N GLU A 180 6.56 6.61 34.70
CA GLU A 180 6.47 8.03 34.34
C GLU A 180 5.69 8.28 33.04
N LEU A 181 5.63 7.31 32.13
CA LEU A 181 5.00 7.50 30.82
C LEU A 181 3.47 7.49 30.89
N LEU A 182 2.89 6.54 31.61
CA LEU A 182 1.44 6.36 31.74
C LEU A 182 1.06 5.98 33.18
N PRO A 183 1.17 6.91 34.14
CA PRO A 183 0.92 6.61 35.55
C PRO A 183 -0.53 6.14 35.77
N GLY A 184 -0.68 5.01 36.46
CA GLY A 184 -1.98 4.42 36.79
C GLY A 184 -2.66 3.67 35.63
N TRP A 185 -1.95 3.41 34.53
CA TRP A 185 -2.43 2.59 33.42
C TRP A 185 -1.63 1.30 33.27
N ASP A 186 -2.34 0.19 33.05
CA ASP A 186 -1.76 -1.09 32.62
C ASP A 186 -1.93 -1.23 31.10
N VAL A 187 -0.83 -1.11 30.37
CA VAL A 187 -0.81 -1.18 28.91
C VAL A 187 -0.73 -2.64 28.46
N GLN A 188 -1.58 -3.04 27.53
CA GLN A 188 -1.61 -4.39 26.96
C GLN A 188 -1.74 -4.34 25.43
N ALA A 189 -1.36 -5.42 24.76
CA ALA A 189 -1.62 -5.60 23.33
C ALA A 189 -2.41 -6.90 23.11
N ASP A 190 -3.46 -6.80 22.31
CA ASP A 190 -4.28 -7.93 21.88
C ASP A 190 -4.10 -8.15 20.38
N PHE A 191 -3.60 -9.31 19.97
CA PHE A 191 -3.19 -9.58 18.59
C PHE A 191 -4.26 -10.37 17.82
N ARG A 192 -4.58 -9.91 16.60
CA ARG A 192 -5.50 -10.55 15.65
C ARG A 192 -4.89 -10.65 14.26
N ASP A 193 -5.24 -11.73 13.56
CA ASP A 193 -4.80 -11.97 12.19
C ASP A 193 -5.73 -11.27 11.20
N SER A 194 -5.23 -10.25 10.51
CA SER A 194 -6.02 -9.56 9.49
C SER A 194 -6.15 -10.35 8.19
N LYS A 195 -5.29 -11.36 7.98
CA LYS A 195 -5.06 -12.07 6.71
C LYS A 195 -4.80 -11.15 5.51
N CYS A 196 -4.51 -9.86 5.77
CA CYS A 196 -4.48 -8.81 4.74
C CYS A 196 -5.78 -8.75 3.91
N SER A 197 -6.90 -9.17 4.49
CA SER A 197 -8.19 -9.33 3.81
C SER A 197 -9.07 -8.11 4.04
N GLU A 198 -9.79 -7.71 2.99
CA GLU A 198 -10.81 -6.65 3.05
C GLU A 198 -12.02 -7.04 3.90
N THR A 199 -12.14 -8.31 4.28
CA THR A 199 -13.24 -8.85 5.09
C THR A 199 -12.77 -9.30 6.47
N ASP A 200 -11.73 -10.14 6.58
CA ASP A 200 -11.32 -10.72 7.88
C ASP A 200 -10.80 -9.65 8.85
N GLY A 201 -9.91 -8.76 8.40
CA GLY A 201 -9.38 -7.69 9.25
C GLY A 201 -10.48 -6.83 9.88
N PRO A 202 -11.46 -6.35 9.10
CA PRO A 202 -12.60 -5.60 9.63
C PRO A 202 -13.48 -6.39 10.60
N LEU A 203 -13.69 -7.68 10.37
CA LEU A 203 -14.43 -8.54 11.31
C LEU A 203 -13.73 -8.62 12.67
N GLU A 204 -12.40 -8.77 12.68
CA GLU A 204 -11.61 -8.75 13.92
C GLU A 204 -11.75 -7.41 14.68
N ALA A 205 -11.74 -6.29 13.96
CA ALA A 205 -11.94 -4.98 14.57
C ALA A 205 -13.36 -4.81 15.16
N ILE A 206 -14.39 -5.31 14.47
CA ILE A 206 -15.77 -5.30 14.95
C ILE A 206 -15.91 -6.15 16.22
N GLU A 207 -15.26 -7.32 16.27
CA GLU A 207 -15.25 -8.17 17.45
C GLU A 207 -14.61 -7.46 18.64
N MET A 208 -13.43 -6.86 18.45
CA MET A 208 -12.73 -6.09 19.48
C MET A 208 -13.54 -4.90 19.98
N TYR A 209 -14.18 -4.16 19.07
CA TYR A 209 -15.05 -3.05 19.41
C TYR A 209 -16.25 -3.51 20.25
N THR A 210 -16.93 -4.58 19.82
CA THR A 210 -18.13 -5.12 20.49
C THR A 210 -17.80 -5.65 21.88
N LYS A 211 -16.65 -6.31 22.04
CA LYS A 211 -16.16 -6.82 23.33
C LYS A 211 -15.49 -5.73 24.19
N ARG A 212 -15.33 -4.51 23.68
CA ARG A 212 -14.61 -3.38 24.31
C ARG A 212 -13.17 -3.73 24.70
N THR A 213 -12.48 -4.51 23.87
CA THR A 213 -11.11 -4.98 24.14
C THR A 213 -10.02 -4.14 23.49
N ALA A 214 -10.37 -3.11 22.71
CA ALA A 214 -9.39 -2.20 22.10
C ALA A 214 -9.78 -0.74 22.34
N GLN A 215 -8.83 0.05 22.85
CA GLN A 215 -8.97 1.51 22.98
C GLN A 215 -8.24 2.27 21.86
N VAL A 216 -7.38 1.58 21.12
CA VAL A 216 -6.61 2.08 19.97
C VAL A 216 -6.29 0.89 19.08
N PHE A 217 -6.32 1.08 17.77
CA PHE A 217 -5.88 0.07 16.81
C PHE A 217 -4.44 0.33 16.35
N LEU A 218 -3.61 -0.71 16.37
CA LEU A 218 -2.32 -0.75 15.69
C LEU A 218 -2.46 -1.60 14.42
N GLY A 219 -2.27 -0.96 13.27
CA GLY A 219 -2.70 -1.50 11.99
C GLY A 219 -4.23 -1.38 11.81
N PRO A 220 -4.80 -1.96 10.74
CA PRO A 220 -4.11 -2.74 9.71
C PRO A 220 -3.14 -1.94 8.84
N ALA A 221 -2.23 -2.65 8.20
CA ALA A 221 -1.27 -2.07 7.26
C ALA A 221 -1.69 -2.24 5.79
N CYS A 222 -2.39 -3.31 5.44
CA CYS A 222 -2.89 -3.52 4.09
C CYS A 222 -4.02 -2.54 3.75
N ASP A 223 -3.95 -1.90 2.58
CA ASP A 223 -4.84 -0.80 2.20
C ASP A 223 -6.33 -1.21 2.21
N TYR A 224 -6.64 -2.39 1.70
CA TYR A 224 -8.00 -2.92 1.72
C TYR A 224 -8.54 -3.24 3.11
N ALA A 225 -7.71 -3.75 4.01
CA ALA A 225 -8.12 -4.09 5.37
C ALA A 225 -8.34 -2.82 6.22
N VAL A 226 -7.48 -1.82 6.08
CA VAL A 226 -7.54 -0.59 6.90
C VAL A 226 -8.68 0.34 6.46
N ALA A 227 -9.07 0.35 5.19
CA ALA A 227 -10.10 1.26 4.67
C ALA A 227 -11.44 1.23 5.44
N PRO A 228 -12.11 0.07 5.61
CA PRO A 228 -13.36 0.01 6.38
C PRO A 228 -13.14 0.29 7.88
N ILE A 229 -12.05 -0.20 8.48
CA ILE A 229 -11.76 0.04 9.91
C ILE A 229 -11.60 1.54 10.17
N ALA A 230 -10.81 2.22 9.36
CA ALA A 230 -10.59 3.66 9.48
C ALA A 230 -11.89 4.47 9.27
N ARG A 231 -12.83 4.00 8.45
CA ARG A 231 -14.19 4.60 8.33
C ARG A 231 -15.02 4.38 9.60
N PHE A 232 -15.01 3.18 10.17
CA PHE A 232 -15.78 2.88 11.39
C PHE A 232 -15.27 3.66 12.60
N THR A 233 -13.95 3.79 12.72
CA THR A 233 -13.31 4.44 13.86
C THR A 233 -13.72 5.90 14.05
N LYS A 234 -14.06 6.62 12.98
CA LYS A 234 -14.64 7.97 13.08
C LYS A 234 -15.87 7.99 13.99
N ARG A 235 -16.69 6.92 13.97
CA ARG A 235 -17.89 6.77 14.80
C ARG A 235 -17.62 6.06 16.12
N TRP A 236 -16.69 5.10 16.16
CA TRP A 236 -16.32 4.41 17.39
C TRP A 236 -15.45 5.27 18.32
N GLU A 237 -14.88 6.36 17.81
CA GLU A 237 -13.95 7.25 18.52
C GLU A 237 -12.68 6.53 19.02
N ILE A 238 -12.23 5.54 18.25
CA ILE A 238 -11.01 4.75 18.52
C ILE A 238 -9.93 5.15 17.52
N PRO A 239 -8.76 5.68 17.93
CA PRO A 239 -7.71 6.02 16.98
C PRO A 239 -7.13 4.77 16.27
N VAL A 240 -6.72 4.95 15.01
CA VAL A 240 -5.99 3.94 14.23
C VAL A 240 -4.60 4.47 13.93
N ILE A 241 -3.57 3.75 14.35
CA ILE A 241 -2.18 4.09 14.08
C ILE A 241 -1.57 2.96 13.25
N THR A 242 -1.00 3.29 12.09
CA THR A 242 -0.49 2.26 11.18
C THR A 242 0.80 2.67 10.50
N ALA A 243 1.67 1.69 10.24
CA ALA A 243 2.85 1.84 9.38
C ALA A 243 2.57 1.47 7.91
N GLY A 244 1.33 1.09 7.57
CA GLY A 244 0.89 0.89 6.19
C GLY A 244 -0.10 1.97 5.75
N ALA A 245 -1.18 1.58 5.06
CA ALA A 245 -2.18 2.50 4.56
C ALA A 245 -1.56 3.56 3.61
N LEU A 246 -0.76 3.12 2.66
CA LEU A 246 0.16 3.98 1.91
C LEU A 246 -0.51 4.67 0.71
N VAL A 247 -1.72 4.22 0.34
CA VAL A 247 -2.49 4.82 -0.76
C VAL A 247 -2.83 6.29 -0.50
N LYS A 248 -2.96 7.03 -1.61
CA LYS A 248 -3.30 8.46 -1.59
C LYS A 248 -4.68 8.73 -1.00
N ALA A 249 -5.65 7.81 -1.16
CA ALA A 249 -7.01 7.98 -0.65
C ALA A 249 -7.07 8.27 0.86
N PHE A 250 -6.14 7.73 1.66
CA PHE A 250 -6.07 7.94 3.12
C PHE A 250 -5.64 9.35 3.56
N GLU A 251 -5.34 10.24 2.62
CA GLU A 251 -5.11 11.66 2.90
C GLU A 251 -6.39 12.42 3.22
N ASP A 252 -7.58 11.95 2.78
CA ASP A 252 -8.84 12.62 3.09
C ASP A 252 -9.23 12.44 4.57
N LYS A 253 -8.89 13.44 5.39
CA LYS A 253 -9.24 13.47 6.83
C LYS A 253 -10.71 13.72 7.12
N ARG A 254 -11.54 14.06 6.12
CA ARG A 254 -13.00 14.13 6.30
C ARG A 254 -13.58 12.73 6.42
N GLU A 255 -13.00 11.77 5.70
CA GLU A 255 -13.35 10.35 5.74
C GLU A 255 -12.53 9.60 6.81
N TYR A 256 -11.21 9.71 6.76
CA TYR A 256 -10.27 8.97 7.62
C TYR A 256 -9.73 9.81 8.79
N ARG A 257 -10.66 10.41 9.55
CA ARG A 257 -10.35 11.42 10.59
C ARG A 257 -9.38 10.95 11.68
N LEU A 258 -9.50 9.69 12.13
CA LEU A 258 -8.72 9.14 13.23
C LEU A 258 -7.58 8.21 12.77
N LEU A 259 -7.28 8.18 11.48
CA LEU A 259 -6.18 7.41 10.92
C LEU A 259 -4.88 8.22 10.96
N THR A 260 -3.87 7.71 11.66
CA THR A 260 -2.52 8.25 11.71
C THR A 260 -1.55 7.26 11.07
N ARG A 261 -0.79 7.75 10.09
CA ARG A 261 0.22 6.95 9.37
C ARG A 261 1.60 7.31 9.90
N LEU A 262 2.39 6.29 10.23
CA LEU A 262 3.76 6.44 10.73
C LEU A 262 4.81 6.35 9.60
N MET A 263 4.43 5.84 8.43
CA MET A 263 5.28 5.76 7.24
C MET A 263 4.81 6.72 6.14
N GLY A 264 5.73 7.09 5.24
CA GLY A 264 5.44 7.95 4.08
C GLY A 264 4.53 7.26 3.06
N SER A 265 3.62 8.02 2.44
CA SER A 265 2.67 7.51 1.43
C SER A 265 3.34 7.28 0.06
N TYR A 266 2.66 6.55 -0.83
CA TYR A 266 3.09 6.43 -2.22
C TYR A 266 3.21 7.79 -2.92
N ALA A 267 2.37 8.76 -2.55
CA ALA A 267 2.47 10.13 -3.04
C ALA A 267 3.83 10.78 -2.71
N LYS A 268 4.42 10.48 -1.55
CA LYS A 268 5.76 10.96 -1.21
C LYS A 268 6.85 10.30 -2.04
N ALA A 269 6.70 9.02 -2.39
CA ALA A 269 7.60 8.36 -3.34
C ALA A 269 7.50 9.00 -4.75
N ALA A 270 6.28 9.34 -5.18
CA ALA A 270 6.07 10.04 -6.45
C ALA A 270 6.69 11.45 -6.46
N GLU A 271 6.60 12.21 -5.37
CA GLU A 271 7.28 13.51 -5.23
C GLU A 271 8.80 13.38 -5.42
N VAL A 272 9.43 12.40 -4.75
CA VAL A 272 10.87 12.11 -4.91
C VAL A 272 11.19 11.74 -6.36
N PHE A 273 10.34 10.96 -7.02
CA PHE A 273 10.53 10.61 -8.43
C PHE A 273 10.47 11.83 -9.35
N ILE A 274 9.60 12.80 -9.08
CA ILE A 274 9.54 14.05 -9.86
C ILE A 274 10.83 14.87 -9.69
N GLU A 275 11.40 14.94 -8.49
CA GLU A 275 12.70 15.61 -8.28
C GLU A 275 13.83 14.94 -9.08
N ILE A 276 13.83 13.61 -9.15
CA ILE A 276 14.75 12.84 -9.99
C ILE A 276 14.51 13.16 -11.46
N ALA A 277 13.26 13.10 -11.93
CA ALA A 277 12.90 13.37 -13.32
C ALA A 277 13.27 14.81 -13.74
N SER A 278 13.10 15.78 -12.84
CA SER A 278 13.50 17.18 -13.02
C SER A 278 15.02 17.31 -13.14
N THR A 279 15.76 16.68 -12.21
CA THR A 279 17.24 16.72 -12.17
C THR A 279 17.86 16.16 -13.45
N PHE A 280 17.30 15.07 -13.99
CA PHE A 280 17.77 14.44 -15.22
C PHE A 280 17.06 14.95 -16.49
N ASN A 281 16.16 15.94 -16.36
CA ASN A 281 15.39 16.53 -17.43
C ASN A 281 14.62 15.50 -18.28
N TRP A 282 14.01 14.51 -17.63
CA TRP A 282 13.12 13.55 -18.27
C TRP A 282 11.83 14.23 -18.71
N LYS A 283 11.52 14.14 -20.00
CA LYS A 283 10.33 14.76 -20.62
C LYS A 283 9.22 13.76 -20.93
N THR A 284 9.58 12.49 -21.11
CA THR A 284 8.67 11.41 -21.45
C THR A 284 8.94 10.26 -20.50
N VAL A 285 7.91 9.82 -19.78
CA VAL A 285 7.95 8.66 -18.86
C VAL A 285 6.72 7.82 -19.16
N GLY A 286 6.90 6.51 -19.26
CA GLY A 286 5.84 5.53 -19.39
C GLY A 286 5.79 4.63 -18.16
N MET A 287 4.64 4.01 -17.92
CA MET A 287 4.43 3.12 -16.78
C MET A 287 3.89 1.78 -17.27
N LEU A 288 4.51 0.68 -16.86
CA LEU A 288 4.07 -0.66 -17.20
C LEU A 288 4.02 -1.47 -15.91
N TYR A 289 2.85 -2.00 -15.53
CA TYR A 289 2.72 -2.57 -14.19
C TYR A 289 1.75 -3.72 -14.05
N HIS A 290 2.02 -4.54 -13.04
CA HIS A 290 1.11 -5.61 -12.67
C HIS A 290 -0.17 -5.04 -12.04
N ASP A 291 -1.33 -5.43 -12.55
CA ASP A 291 -2.59 -5.31 -11.82
C ASP A 291 -3.34 -6.64 -11.82
N ASN A 292 -4.22 -6.84 -10.85
CA ASN A 292 -5.05 -8.04 -10.84
C ASN A 292 -6.25 -7.80 -11.76
N ASP A 293 -6.45 -8.70 -12.71
CA ASP A 293 -7.56 -8.64 -13.66
C ASP A 293 -8.69 -9.61 -13.26
N GLY A 294 -9.94 -9.14 -13.33
CA GLY A 294 -11.13 -9.94 -13.05
C GLY A 294 -12.22 -9.16 -12.33
N GLU A 295 -13.47 -9.51 -12.59
CA GLU A 295 -14.61 -8.89 -11.90
C GLU A 295 -14.59 -9.28 -10.41
N GLY A 296 -14.65 -8.28 -9.53
CA GLY A 296 -14.62 -8.49 -8.08
C GLY A 296 -13.22 -8.76 -7.50
N VAL A 297 -12.15 -8.58 -8.28
CA VAL A 297 -10.77 -8.72 -7.78
C VAL A 297 -10.24 -7.36 -7.33
N SER A 298 -9.59 -7.34 -6.17
CA SER A 298 -8.90 -6.17 -5.63
C SER A 298 -7.70 -5.78 -6.51
N ARG A 299 -7.48 -4.48 -6.70
CA ARG A 299 -6.31 -3.92 -7.39
C ARG A 299 -5.02 -4.30 -6.68
N SER A 300 -3.92 -4.35 -7.42
CA SER A 300 -2.60 -4.68 -6.88
C SER A 300 -1.98 -3.51 -6.11
N ASP A 301 -0.95 -3.79 -5.32
CA ASP A 301 -0.12 -2.76 -4.71
C ASP A 301 0.57 -1.88 -5.78
N CYS A 302 0.90 -2.46 -6.95
CA CYS A 302 1.53 -1.71 -8.05
C CYS A 302 0.58 -0.70 -8.69
N TYR A 303 -0.70 -1.04 -8.83
CA TYR A 303 -1.73 -0.09 -9.24
C TYR A 303 -1.74 1.12 -8.31
N PHE A 304 -1.76 0.88 -7.00
CA PHE A 304 -1.81 1.94 -6.00
C PHE A 304 -0.56 2.80 -5.94
N ILE A 305 0.61 2.20 -6.12
CA ILE A 305 1.87 2.94 -6.22
C ILE A 305 1.80 3.85 -7.44
N LEU A 306 1.56 3.28 -8.63
CA LEU A 306 1.67 4.01 -9.88
C LEU A 306 0.51 4.96 -10.15
N GLU A 307 -0.63 4.80 -9.48
CA GLU A 307 -1.68 5.82 -9.43
C GLU A 307 -1.12 7.17 -8.96
N THR A 308 -0.30 7.16 -7.91
CA THR A 308 0.28 8.40 -7.39
C THR A 308 1.32 8.99 -8.34
N PHE A 309 2.08 8.15 -9.03
CA PHE A 309 3.06 8.56 -10.04
C PHE A 309 2.39 9.14 -11.28
N PHE A 310 1.29 8.55 -11.74
CA PHE A 310 0.48 9.05 -12.85
C PHE A 310 0.06 10.49 -12.59
N PHE A 311 -0.54 10.77 -11.42
CA PHE A 311 -0.95 12.13 -11.08
C PHE A 311 0.24 13.09 -10.92
N ALA A 312 1.33 12.66 -10.30
CA ALA A 312 2.52 13.49 -10.13
C ALA A 312 3.15 13.87 -11.48
N LEU A 313 3.28 12.89 -12.39
CA LEU A 313 3.85 13.09 -13.73
C LEU A 313 2.95 13.94 -14.62
N SER A 314 1.64 13.73 -14.57
CA SER A 314 0.68 14.55 -15.30
C SER A 314 0.78 16.02 -14.88
N ASN A 315 0.81 16.28 -13.57
CA ASN A 315 0.98 17.63 -13.04
C ASN A 315 2.32 18.26 -13.42
N TYR A 316 3.42 17.50 -13.32
CA TYR A 316 4.76 17.95 -13.70
C TYR A 316 4.86 18.29 -15.20
N ASN A 317 4.15 17.57 -16.06
CA ASN A 317 4.14 17.76 -17.51
C ASN A 317 3.00 18.68 -18.02
N GLY A 318 2.47 19.57 -17.17
CA GLY A 318 1.47 20.55 -17.58
C GLY A 318 0.11 19.95 -17.94
N GLY A 319 -0.28 18.86 -17.30
CA GLY A 319 -1.54 18.14 -17.51
C GLY A 319 -1.48 17.08 -18.61
N LYS A 320 -0.31 16.84 -19.22
CA LYS A 320 -0.14 15.75 -20.19
C LYS A 320 -0.03 14.41 -19.46
N GLU A 321 -1.01 13.53 -19.69
CA GLU A 321 -1.02 12.19 -19.13
C GLU A 321 0.19 11.37 -19.63
N PRO A 322 0.93 10.70 -18.73
CA PRO A 322 1.96 9.74 -19.14
C PRO A 322 1.31 8.52 -19.79
N TRP A 323 2.03 7.87 -20.71
CA TRP A 323 1.60 6.58 -21.24
C TRP A 323 1.64 5.53 -20.14
N TYR A 324 0.62 4.67 -20.08
CA TYR A 324 0.61 3.55 -19.16
C TYR A 324 -0.13 2.35 -19.75
N GLU A 325 0.29 1.15 -19.36
CA GLU A 325 -0.45 -0.10 -19.56
C GLU A 325 -0.28 -0.99 -18.32
N ASP A 326 -1.34 -1.69 -17.95
CA ASP A 326 -1.36 -2.70 -16.91
C ASP A 326 -1.47 -4.12 -17.49
N PHE A 327 -1.03 -5.11 -16.72
CA PHE A 327 -1.14 -6.51 -17.09
C PHE A 327 -1.26 -7.41 -15.85
N ASP A 328 -1.93 -8.54 -15.98
CA ASP A 328 -1.96 -9.53 -14.90
C ASP A 328 -0.83 -10.56 -15.06
N GLU A 329 0.16 -10.52 -14.15
CA GLU A 329 1.26 -11.50 -14.07
C GLU A 329 0.77 -12.94 -13.85
N LYS A 330 -0.44 -13.10 -13.29
CA LYS A 330 -1.01 -14.41 -12.95
C LYS A 330 -1.82 -14.99 -14.09
N GLN A 331 -2.18 -14.18 -15.10
CA GLN A 331 -2.86 -14.67 -16.28
C GLN A 331 -1.85 -15.20 -17.31
N ASN A 332 -2.19 -16.34 -17.90
CA ASN A 332 -1.43 -16.90 -19.02
C ASN A 332 -1.82 -16.17 -20.31
N GLY A 333 -0.84 -15.80 -21.13
CA GLY A 333 -1.07 -15.23 -22.46
C GLY A 333 -0.66 -13.77 -22.62
N THR A 334 -0.07 -13.15 -21.60
CA THR A 334 0.49 -11.80 -21.70
C THR A 334 1.64 -11.75 -22.70
N ASP A 335 1.48 -10.99 -23.79
CA ASP A 335 2.52 -10.75 -24.79
C ASP A 335 3.45 -9.64 -24.32
N PHE A 336 4.47 -10.02 -23.55
CA PHE A 336 5.48 -9.09 -23.04
C PHE A 336 6.31 -8.45 -24.17
N GLU A 337 6.49 -9.12 -25.31
CA GLU A 337 7.24 -8.53 -26.43
C GLU A 337 6.46 -7.35 -27.03
N TYR A 338 5.15 -7.52 -27.19
CA TYR A 338 4.26 -6.44 -27.61
C TYR A 338 4.26 -5.29 -26.60
N LEU A 339 4.05 -5.57 -25.31
CA LEU A 339 4.00 -4.53 -24.27
C LEU A 339 5.29 -3.70 -24.21
N LEU A 340 6.45 -4.34 -24.30
CA LEU A 340 7.74 -3.64 -24.29
C LEU A 340 7.99 -2.83 -25.58
N LYS A 341 7.51 -3.30 -26.74
CA LYS A 341 7.56 -2.54 -27.99
C LYS A 341 6.69 -1.29 -27.90
N GLU A 342 5.45 -1.43 -27.43
CA GLU A 342 4.54 -0.30 -27.23
C GLU A 342 5.12 0.71 -26.22
N ALA A 343 5.62 0.22 -25.08
CA ALA A 343 6.30 1.06 -24.10
C ALA A 343 7.46 1.84 -24.74
N SER A 344 8.31 1.20 -25.54
CA SER A 344 9.42 1.87 -26.24
C SER A 344 8.97 2.90 -27.28
N LEU A 345 7.84 2.68 -27.96
CA LEU A 345 7.33 3.65 -28.94
C LEU A 345 6.80 4.91 -28.28
N HIS A 346 6.14 4.77 -27.13
CA HIS A 346 5.49 5.88 -26.42
C HIS A 346 6.41 6.67 -25.48
N THR A 347 7.62 6.17 -25.20
CA THR A 347 8.56 6.76 -24.21
C THR A 347 9.83 7.38 -24.81
N ARG A 348 9.87 7.59 -26.14
CA ARG A 348 11.04 8.11 -26.87
C ARG A 348 11.21 9.62 -26.90
#